data_AF-A0A0D2HDR9-F1
#
_entry.id   AF-A0A0D2HDR9-F1
#
_cell.length_a   1.000
_cell.length_b   1.000
_cell.length_c   1.000
_cell.angle_alpha   90.00
_cell.angle_beta   90.00
_cell.angle_gamma   90.00
#
_symmetry.space_group_name_H-M   'P 1'
#
loop_
_entity.id
_entity.type
_entity.pdbx_description
1 polymer ?
#
loop_
_entity_poly.entity_id
_entity_poly.type
_entity_poly.pdbx_seq_one_letter_code
_entity_poly.pdbx_strand_id
1 'polypeptide(L)'
;MPEIAEVARIVHYIRKLLVGKTIAKATATDDANVYGKVGTSAAEFETHMAGKKIVDAGQQGKYFWMIMSSPPHPVMHFGMTGWLKFKSEHTYYYQPQEGKKDETWPPKFVKFMLETKAEDGEEAIEAAFVDMRRLARVRLVDCPAAEIRNNSPLVENGPDPVIDKDIVTVEWLKKKCRSKKCPIKAMLLDQANISGIGNWVGDEIMYNAKIHPEQYANTLSDEQIAQLHKSIHYICSTSVELLADSEKFPEDWLFKHRWGKGKKGASHTLPNGEKIAFLTVGGRTSAVVPSIQKKTGPVAKEMSEAEGLDDEDGDPPKKSKGTKRKVAKEHDDDEVEPKKSKGQKRKALVKMEEDDDDDNDDEDEEEEEEVMPKKTTARGKKVQANQEPHQEETKPVVNGAVKPTTKAKAASKGSANKAEVKSVKPKPEKALISREEDGQVD
;
A
#
# COMPACT_ATOMS: atom_id res chain seq x y z
N MET A 1 -0.48 6.79 0.25
CA MET A 1 -0.63 5.41 0.74
C MET A 1 -1.12 4.54 -0.40
N PRO A 2 -0.49 3.39 -0.69
CA PRO A 2 -1.02 2.42 -1.65
C PRO A 2 -2.40 1.90 -1.24
N GLU A 3 -3.34 1.91 -2.17
CA GLU A 3 -4.69 1.36 -2.02
C GLU A 3 -4.87 0.21 -3.04
N ILE A 4 -6.10 -0.09 -3.44
CA ILE A 4 -6.40 -1.22 -4.33
C ILE A 4 -5.70 -1.12 -5.69
N ALA A 5 -5.62 0.07 -6.27
CA ALA A 5 -5.09 0.28 -7.61
C ALA A 5 -3.57 0.17 -7.64
N GLU A 6 -2.88 0.74 -6.64
CA GLU A 6 -1.44 0.70 -6.53
C GLU A 6 -0.96 -0.74 -6.20
N VAL A 7 -1.74 -1.50 -5.42
CA VAL A 7 -1.49 -2.94 -5.23
C VAL A 7 -1.68 -3.71 -6.54
N ALA A 8 -2.72 -3.41 -7.32
CA ALA A 8 -2.90 -4.02 -8.63
C ALA A 8 -1.77 -3.71 -9.61
N ARG A 9 -1.29 -2.47 -9.60
CA ARG A 9 -0.12 -2.05 -10.37
C ARG A 9 1.09 -2.91 -10.04
N ILE A 10 1.38 -3.15 -8.76
CA ILE A 10 2.55 -3.95 -8.44
C ILE A 10 2.38 -5.42 -8.84
N VAL A 11 1.19 -6.00 -8.66
CA VAL A 11 0.93 -7.38 -9.06
C VAL A 11 1.07 -7.54 -10.58
N HIS A 12 0.65 -6.54 -11.37
CA HIS A 12 0.92 -6.50 -12.81
C HIS A 12 2.42 -6.60 -13.10
N TYR A 13 3.26 -5.79 -12.46
CA TYR A 13 4.71 -5.82 -12.68
C TYR A 13 5.39 -7.09 -12.16
N ILE A 14 4.92 -7.66 -11.04
CA ILE A 14 5.40 -8.97 -10.56
C ILE A 14 5.09 -10.05 -11.61
N ARG A 15 3.88 -10.07 -12.16
CA ARG A 15 3.50 -11.00 -13.24
C ARG A 15 4.32 -10.79 -14.50
N LYS A 16 4.59 -9.54 -14.87
CA LYS A 16 5.37 -9.18 -16.05
C LYS A 16 6.85 -9.58 -15.93
N LEU A 17 7.45 -9.37 -14.76
CA LEU A 17 8.92 -9.38 -14.60
C LEU A 17 9.46 -10.55 -13.77
N LEU A 18 8.68 -11.12 -12.85
CA LEU A 18 9.15 -12.14 -11.89
C LEU A 18 8.50 -13.51 -12.07
N VAL A 19 7.24 -13.57 -12.51
CA VAL A 19 6.55 -14.84 -12.73
C VAL A 19 7.28 -15.66 -13.80
N GLY A 20 7.50 -16.95 -13.51
CA GLY A 20 8.29 -17.87 -14.31
C GLY A 20 9.78 -17.86 -13.98
N LYS A 21 10.30 -16.84 -13.29
CA LYS A 21 11.73 -16.71 -12.97
C LYS A 21 12.10 -17.39 -11.65
N THR A 22 13.33 -17.88 -11.58
CA THR A 22 13.92 -18.43 -10.35
C THR A 22 14.72 -17.35 -9.64
N ILE A 23 14.50 -17.16 -8.34
CA ILE A 23 15.29 -16.22 -7.54
C ILE A 23 16.67 -16.81 -7.31
N ALA A 24 17.71 -16.20 -7.86
CA ALA A 24 19.10 -16.61 -7.64
C ALA A 24 19.59 -16.15 -6.26
N LYS A 25 19.19 -14.93 -5.86
CA LYS A 25 19.59 -14.33 -4.60
C LYS A 25 18.44 -13.52 -4.00
N ALA A 26 18.23 -13.68 -2.70
CA ALA A 26 17.37 -12.84 -1.89
C ALA A 26 18.20 -12.28 -0.73
N THR A 27 18.05 -10.99 -0.44
CA THR A 27 18.64 -10.36 0.75
C THR A 27 17.56 -9.57 1.46
N ALA A 28 17.44 -9.65 2.77
CA ALA A 28 16.47 -8.94 3.60
C ALA A 28 17.16 -8.25 4.77
N THR A 29 16.82 -6.98 4.96
CA THR A 29 17.26 -6.20 6.11
C THR A 29 16.50 -6.65 7.35
N ASP A 30 17.21 -6.95 8.43
CA ASP A 30 16.57 -7.29 9.71
C ASP A 30 15.80 -6.08 10.27
N ASP A 31 14.48 -6.10 10.08
CA ASP A 31 13.56 -5.05 10.51
C ASP A 31 12.37 -5.67 11.26
N ALA A 32 12.44 -5.64 12.59
CA ALA A 32 11.42 -6.21 13.47
C ALA A 32 10.01 -5.60 13.28
N ASN A 33 9.89 -4.38 12.75
CA ASN A 33 8.58 -3.80 12.45
C ASN A 33 7.96 -4.41 11.20
N VAL A 34 8.78 -4.74 10.20
CA VAL A 34 8.33 -5.25 8.90
C VAL A 34 8.10 -6.77 8.94
N TYR A 35 8.99 -7.50 9.60
CA TYR A 35 8.96 -8.96 9.68
C TYR A 35 8.43 -9.45 11.04
N GLY A 36 9.00 -8.93 12.14
CA GLY A 36 8.75 -9.44 13.49
C GLY A 36 7.29 -9.33 13.95
N LYS A 37 6.60 -8.23 13.62
CA LYS A 37 5.17 -8.02 13.98
C LYS A 37 4.22 -9.05 13.36
N VAL A 38 4.67 -9.85 12.40
CA VAL A 38 3.86 -10.85 11.68
C VAL A 38 4.43 -12.27 11.77
N GLY A 39 5.33 -12.51 12.73
CA GLY A 39 5.84 -13.87 13.01
C GLY A 39 6.74 -14.44 11.92
N THR A 40 7.43 -13.59 11.17
CA THR A 40 8.45 -13.99 10.19
C THR A 40 9.75 -13.26 10.54
N SER A 41 10.90 -13.85 10.24
CA SER A 41 12.21 -13.19 10.29
C SER A 41 12.74 -12.88 8.90
N ALA A 42 13.63 -11.88 8.79
CA ALA A 42 14.34 -11.58 7.55
C ALA A 42 15.13 -12.80 7.03
N ALA A 43 15.78 -13.55 7.93
CA ALA A 43 16.56 -14.74 7.59
C ALA A 43 15.70 -15.90 7.04
N GLU A 44 14.51 -16.13 7.63
CA GLU A 44 13.56 -17.12 7.09
C GLU A 44 13.09 -16.73 5.69
N PHE A 45 12.78 -15.44 5.49
CA PHE A 45 12.41 -14.91 4.18
C PHE A 45 13.52 -15.10 3.15
N GLU A 46 14.76 -14.71 3.45
CA GLU A 46 15.91 -14.90 2.55
C GLU A 46 16.09 -16.37 2.16
N THR A 47 16.13 -17.24 3.17
CA THR A 47 16.36 -18.68 3.00
C THR A 47 15.28 -19.31 2.14
N HIS A 48 14.02 -18.94 2.37
CA HIS A 48 12.90 -19.50 1.63
C HIS A 48 12.82 -18.99 0.20
N MET A 49 13.08 -17.70 -0.03
CA MET A 49 12.99 -17.10 -1.36
C MET A 49 14.11 -17.57 -2.28
N ALA A 50 15.33 -17.74 -1.78
CA ALA A 50 16.49 -18.13 -2.59
C ALA A 50 16.32 -19.52 -3.23
N GLY A 51 16.60 -19.60 -4.54
CA GLY A 51 16.54 -20.82 -5.33
C GLY A 51 15.13 -21.25 -5.77
N LYS A 52 14.06 -20.58 -5.30
CA LYS A 52 12.68 -20.92 -5.67
C LYS A 52 12.19 -20.13 -6.88
N LYS A 53 11.27 -20.73 -7.62
CA LYS A 53 10.60 -20.09 -8.77
C LYS A 53 9.33 -19.40 -8.30
N ILE A 54 9.06 -18.20 -8.81
CA ILE A 54 7.76 -17.55 -8.66
C ILE A 54 6.84 -18.09 -9.76
N VAL A 55 5.75 -18.72 -9.37
CA VAL A 55 4.80 -19.40 -10.27
C VAL A 55 3.69 -18.46 -10.72
N ASP A 56 3.22 -17.58 -9.84
CA ASP A 56 2.19 -16.57 -10.11
C ASP A 56 2.24 -15.49 -9.01
N ALA A 57 1.37 -14.50 -9.09
CA ALA A 57 1.13 -13.50 -8.06
C ALA A 57 -0.36 -13.21 -7.93
N GLY A 58 -0.78 -12.75 -6.75
CA GLY A 58 -2.18 -12.41 -6.48
C GLY A 58 -2.31 -11.25 -5.50
N GLN A 59 -3.55 -10.80 -5.33
CA GLN A 59 -3.93 -9.73 -4.41
C GLN A 59 -5.32 -9.97 -3.81
N GLN A 60 -5.55 -9.31 -2.69
CA GLN A 60 -6.87 -9.11 -2.11
C GLN A 60 -6.84 -7.81 -1.32
N GLY A 61 -7.60 -6.82 -1.79
CA GLY A 61 -7.61 -5.48 -1.24
C GLY A 61 -6.22 -4.84 -1.25
N LYS A 62 -5.65 -4.59 -0.07
CA LYS A 62 -4.33 -3.96 0.09
C LYS A 62 -3.20 -4.96 0.36
N TYR A 63 -3.50 -6.25 0.29
CA TYR A 63 -2.52 -7.32 0.37
C TYR A 63 -2.21 -7.85 -1.02
N PHE A 64 -0.97 -8.28 -1.20
CA PHE A 64 -0.51 -8.99 -2.38
C PHE A 64 0.50 -10.06 -2.01
N TRP A 65 0.72 -11.01 -2.90
CA TRP A 65 1.60 -12.15 -2.64
C TRP A 65 2.24 -12.67 -3.91
N MET A 66 3.32 -13.43 -3.73
CA MET A 66 3.91 -14.26 -4.79
C MET A 66 3.64 -15.72 -4.47
N ILE A 67 3.13 -16.48 -5.43
CA ILE A 67 3.00 -17.93 -5.32
C ILE A 67 4.35 -18.53 -5.69
N MET A 68 4.98 -19.22 -4.74
CA MET A 68 6.28 -19.86 -4.91
C MET A 68 6.10 -21.29 -5.44
N SER A 69 7.16 -21.87 -6.00
CA SER A 69 7.18 -23.27 -6.49
C SER A 69 6.89 -24.32 -5.40
N SER A 70 7.06 -23.95 -4.13
CA SER A 70 6.59 -24.70 -2.96
C SER A 70 6.32 -23.72 -1.81
N PRO A 71 5.36 -24.03 -0.93
CA PRO A 71 5.10 -23.18 0.23
C PRO A 71 6.32 -23.12 1.17
N PRO A 72 6.39 -22.12 2.06
CA PRO A 72 5.45 -20.99 2.21
C PRO A 72 5.38 -20.01 1.03
N HIS A 73 4.46 -19.06 1.09
CA HIS A 73 4.26 -18.00 0.10
C HIS A 73 4.44 -16.63 0.76
N PRO A 74 5.26 -15.71 0.21
CA PRO A 74 5.38 -14.37 0.76
C PRO A 74 4.09 -13.59 0.54
N VAL A 75 3.45 -13.18 1.63
CA VAL A 75 2.28 -12.28 1.65
C VAL A 75 2.72 -10.93 2.21
N MET A 76 2.40 -9.87 1.50
CA MET A 76 2.93 -8.53 1.75
C MET A 76 1.80 -7.50 1.85
N HIS A 77 2.06 -6.45 2.62
CA HIS A 77 1.23 -5.26 2.69
C HIS A 77 2.16 -4.04 2.68
N PHE A 78 1.86 -3.02 1.87
CA PHE A 78 2.76 -1.87 1.73
C PHE A 78 2.77 -0.93 2.93
N GLY A 79 1.71 -0.90 3.73
CA GLY A 79 1.55 0.15 4.73
C GLY A 79 1.31 1.48 4.00
N MET A 80 2.03 2.54 4.38
CA MET A 80 1.84 3.87 3.78
C MET A 80 2.84 4.25 2.72
N THR A 81 4.10 3.83 2.88
CA THR A 81 5.22 4.20 2.00
C THR A 81 5.89 3.00 1.34
N GLY A 82 5.38 1.79 1.57
CA GLY A 82 5.92 0.59 0.97
C GLY A 82 5.79 0.60 -0.55
N TRP A 83 6.82 0.12 -1.24
CA TRP A 83 6.78 -0.11 -2.68
C TRP A 83 7.76 -1.19 -3.11
N LEU A 84 7.46 -1.88 -4.21
CA LEU A 84 8.41 -2.79 -4.86
C LEU A 84 8.89 -2.15 -6.17
N LYS A 85 10.14 -1.72 -6.17
CA LYS A 85 10.83 -1.10 -7.32
C LYS A 85 11.50 -2.18 -8.15
N PHE A 86 11.62 -1.94 -9.46
CA PHE A 86 12.38 -2.78 -10.38
C PHE A 86 13.50 -1.93 -10.98
N LYS A 87 14.70 -2.49 -11.11
CA LYS A 87 15.85 -1.77 -11.69
C LYS A 87 15.64 -1.47 -13.17
N SER A 88 15.02 -2.40 -13.89
CA SER A 88 14.83 -2.35 -15.34
C SER A 88 13.62 -1.53 -15.77
N GLU A 89 12.69 -1.22 -14.87
CA GLU A 89 11.43 -0.57 -15.21
C GLU A 89 10.91 0.33 -14.09
N HIS A 90 10.52 1.56 -14.46
CA HIS A 90 9.97 2.51 -13.51
C HIS A 90 8.53 2.12 -13.13
N THR A 91 8.37 1.54 -11.95
CA THR A 91 7.05 1.13 -11.44
C THR A 91 6.45 2.11 -10.46
N TYR A 92 7.22 3.08 -9.97
CA TYR A 92 6.82 3.96 -8.87
C TYR A 92 5.67 4.88 -9.30
N TYR A 93 4.72 5.09 -8.39
CA TYR A 93 3.47 5.83 -8.66
C TYR A 93 3.46 7.24 -8.06
N TYR A 94 4.35 7.53 -7.10
CA TYR A 94 4.62 8.92 -6.76
C TYR A 94 5.55 9.45 -7.85
N GLN A 95 5.06 10.37 -8.66
CA GLN A 95 5.89 11.02 -9.67
C GLN A 95 7.22 11.43 -9.01
N PRO A 96 8.38 11.01 -9.54
CA PRO A 96 9.63 11.62 -9.13
C PRO A 96 9.47 13.13 -9.38
N GLN A 97 9.77 13.95 -8.37
CA GLN A 97 9.80 15.41 -8.54
C GLN A 97 10.68 15.71 -9.75
N GLU A 98 10.14 16.47 -10.71
CA GLU A 98 10.88 16.91 -11.90
C GLU A 98 12.26 17.44 -11.47
N GLY A 99 13.32 16.87 -12.03
CA GLY A 99 14.70 17.30 -11.78
C GLY A 99 15.48 16.49 -10.73
N LYS A 100 14.87 15.57 -9.96
CA LYS A 100 15.63 14.63 -9.13
C LYS A 100 16.24 13.53 -10.01
N LYS A 101 17.55 13.64 -10.26
CA LYS A 101 18.36 12.67 -11.00
C LYS A 101 18.42 11.33 -10.27
N ASP A 102 18.33 10.26 -11.05
CA ASP A 102 18.65 8.84 -10.76
C ASP A 102 18.75 8.48 -9.28
N GLU A 103 17.70 7.84 -8.75
CA GLU A 103 17.81 7.14 -7.48
C GLU A 103 18.95 6.11 -7.55
N THR A 104 19.81 6.14 -6.53
CA THR A 104 20.87 5.14 -6.38
C THR A 104 20.27 3.74 -6.29
N TRP A 105 20.94 2.74 -6.91
CA TRP A 105 20.58 1.33 -6.76
C TRP A 105 21.65 0.58 -5.95
N PRO A 106 21.30 -0.12 -4.86
CA PRO A 106 19.96 -0.27 -4.28
C PRO A 106 19.38 1.05 -3.73
N PRO A 107 18.04 1.21 -3.73
CA PRO A 107 17.40 2.42 -3.20
C PRO A 107 17.56 2.56 -1.69
N LYS A 108 17.31 3.76 -1.16
CA LYS A 108 17.20 3.97 0.29
C LYS A 108 16.01 3.19 0.86
N PHE A 109 16.06 2.85 2.15
CA PHE A 109 14.98 2.20 2.91
C PHE A 109 14.59 0.79 2.46
N VAL A 110 15.50 0.06 1.79
CA VAL A 110 15.29 -1.33 1.37
C VAL A 110 15.02 -2.25 2.57
N LYS A 111 13.98 -3.07 2.44
CA LYS A 111 13.63 -4.16 3.35
C LYS A 111 14.01 -5.51 2.79
N PHE A 112 13.87 -5.70 1.48
CA PHE A 112 14.49 -6.83 0.79
C PHE A 112 14.80 -6.52 -0.67
N MET A 113 15.73 -7.30 -1.23
CA MET A 113 16.08 -7.34 -2.64
C MET A 113 15.89 -8.77 -3.16
N LEU A 114 15.48 -8.87 -4.42
CA LEU A 114 15.42 -10.11 -5.18
C LEU A 114 16.22 -9.94 -6.46
N GLU A 115 17.03 -10.93 -6.80
CA GLU A 115 17.75 -11.04 -8.06
C GLU A 115 17.37 -12.37 -8.71
N THR A 116 16.83 -12.33 -9.93
CA THR A 116 16.51 -13.56 -10.67
C THR A 116 17.76 -14.17 -11.27
N LYS A 117 17.72 -15.49 -11.50
CA LYS A 117 18.73 -16.15 -12.33
C LYS A 117 18.65 -15.59 -13.75
N ALA A 118 19.80 -15.23 -14.32
CA ALA A 118 19.88 -14.92 -15.74
C ALA A 118 19.51 -16.16 -16.57
N GLU A 119 18.71 -15.96 -17.61
CA GLU A 119 18.30 -17.01 -18.57
C GLU A 119 18.91 -16.67 -19.94
N ASP A 120 19.01 -17.64 -20.84
CA ASP A 120 19.69 -17.45 -22.12
C ASP A 120 19.06 -16.31 -22.93
N GLY A 121 19.78 -15.18 -23.06
CA GLY A 121 19.34 -14.00 -23.78
C GLY A 121 18.61 -12.94 -22.94
N GLU A 122 18.41 -13.17 -21.64
CA GLU A 122 17.74 -12.23 -20.73
C GLU A 122 18.60 -11.91 -19.51
N GLU A 123 18.76 -10.62 -19.23
CA GLU A 123 19.47 -10.14 -18.04
C GLU A 123 18.72 -10.51 -16.76
N ALA A 124 19.46 -10.61 -15.65
CA ALA A 124 18.85 -10.80 -14.33
C ALA A 124 17.95 -9.61 -13.98
N ILE A 125 16.75 -9.90 -13.51
CA ILE A 125 15.83 -8.88 -13.00
C ILE A 125 16.16 -8.64 -11.53
N GLU A 126 16.40 -7.37 -11.19
CA GLU A 126 16.58 -6.93 -9.82
C GLU A 126 15.35 -6.15 -9.33
N ALA A 127 14.81 -6.56 -8.18
CA ALA A 127 13.68 -5.92 -7.53
C ALA A 127 14.01 -5.55 -6.07
N ALA A 128 13.51 -4.41 -5.61
CA ALA A 128 13.80 -3.84 -4.30
C ALA A 128 12.50 -3.44 -3.59
N PHE A 129 12.16 -4.08 -2.48
CA PHE A 129 11.05 -3.64 -1.63
C PHE A 129 11.56 -2.59 -0.66
N VAL A 130 11.02 -1.38 -0.74
CA VAL A 130 11.37 -0.24 0.10
C VAL A 130 10.21 0.13 1.00
N ASP A 131 10.51 0.64 2.19
CA ASP A 131 9.49 1.24 3.04
C ASP A 131 10.13 2.20 4.06
N MET A 132 9.96 3.49 3.82
CA MET A 132 10.55 4.56 4.64
C MET A 132 10.00 4.56 6.07
N ARG A 133 8.67 4.42 6.22
CA ARG A 133 7.99 4.51 7.53
C ARG A 133 8.02 3.21 8.34
N ARG A 134 8.53 2.10 7.79
CA ARG A 134 8.59 0.78 8.47
C ARG A 134 7.20 0.25 8.89
N LEU A 135 6.18 0.55 8.09
CA LEU A 135 4.78 0.15 8.28
C LEU A 135 4.33 -0.96 7.34
N ALA A 136 5.15 -1.31 6.35
CA ALA A 136 4.95 -2.51 5.55
C ALA A 136 5.00 -3.77 6.42
N ARG A 137 4.40 -4.85 5.93
CA ARG A 137 4.47 -6.16 6.54
C ARG A 137 4.86 -7.19 5.50
N VAL A 138 5.84 -8.03 5.82
CA VAL A 138 6.29 -9.13 4.96
C VAL A 138 6.22 -10.39 5.81
N ARG A 139 5.39 -11.35 5.41
CA ARG A 139 5.22 -12.63 6.11
C ARG A 139 5.29 -13.81 5.16
N LEU A 140 5.60 -14.97 5.70
CA LEU A 140 5.54 -16.24 4.99
C LEU A 140 4.28 -17.02 5.44
N VAL A 141 3.42 -17.40 4.49
CA VAL A 141 2.22 -18.20 4.76
C VAL A 141 2.42 -19.62 4.24
N ASP A 142 2.44 -20.60 5.13
CA ASP A 142 2.68 -22.01 4.81
C ASP A 142 1.38 -22.76 4.54
N CYS A 143 0.87 -22.63 3.31
CA CYS A 143 -0.34 -23.31 2.86
C CYS A 143 -0.27 -23.64 1.36
N PRO A 144 -1.10 -24.55 0.85
CA PRO A 144 -1.29 -24.69 -0.60
C PRO A 144 -1.70 -23.36 -1.24
N ALA A 145 -1.19 -23.09 -2.44
CA ALA A 145 -1.43 -21.82 -3.14
C ALA A 145 -2.92 -21.48 -3.32
N ALA A 146 -3.76 -22.50 -3.58
CA ALA A 146 -5.21 -22.34 -3.74
C ALA A 146 -5.93 -21.92 -2.44
N GLU A 147 -5.32 -22.13 -1.27
CA GLU A 147 -5.89 -21.85 0.04
C GLU A 147 -5.35 -20.56 0.66
N ILE A 148 -4.51 -19.80 -0.05
CA ILE A 148 -3.83 -18.63 0.53
C ILE A 148 -4.81 -17.59 1.09
N ARG A 149 -5.94 -17.37 0.42
CA ARG A 149 -6.99 -16.45 0.87
C ARG A 149 -7.76 -16.93 2.11
N ASN A 150 -7.68 -18.22 2.44
CA ASN A 150 -8.29 -18.83 3.62
C ASN A 150 -7.36 -18.76 4.85
N ASN A 151 -6.18 -18.17 4.71
CA ASN A 151 -5.18 -18.04 5.77
C ASN A 151 -5.01 -16.58 6.20
N SER A 152 -4.60 -16.37 7.45
CA SER A 152 -4.36 -15.03 7.99
C SER A 152 -3.21 -14.34 7.24
N PRO A 153 -3.32 -13.05 6.87
CA PRO A 153 -4.34 -12.06 7.26
C PRO A 153 -5.48 -11.92 6.23
N LEU A 154 -5.54 -12.78 5.22
CA LEU A 154 -6.44 -12.62 4.08
C LEU A 154 -7.87 -13.06 4.41
N VAL A 155 -8.01 -14.05 5.29
CA VAL A 155 -9.32 -14.58 5.73
C VAL A 155 -10.11 -13.56 6.57
N GLU A 156 -9.42 -12.63 7.23
CA GLU A 156 -10.03 -11.57 8.04
C GLU A 156 -10.53 -10.38 7.20
N ASN A 157 -10.10 -10.28 5.94
CA ASN A 157 -10.51 -9.20 5.05
C ASN A 157 -11.91 -9.43 4.48
N GLY A 158 -12.65 -8.32 4.29
CA GLY A 158 -13.83 -8.31 3.46
C GLY A 158 -13.52 -8.58 1.98
N PRO A 159 -14.56 -8.79 1.16
CA PRO A 159 -14.39 -9.05 -0.26
C PRO A 159 -13.68 -7.87 -0.95
N ASP A 160 -12.91 -8.19 -2.00
CA ASP A 160 -12.26 -7.24 -2.88
C ASP A 160 -13.27 -6.80 -3.97
N PRO A 161 -13.56 -5.50 -4.14
CA PRO A 161 -14.58 -5.02 -5.08
C PRO A 161 -14.25 -5.26 -6.56
N VAL A 162 -12.99 -5.57 -6.90
CA VAL A 162 -12.54 -5.80 -8.27
C VAL A 162 -12.43 -7.30 -8.57
N ILE A 163 -11.97 -8.10 -7.61
CA ILE A 163 -11.79 -9.55 -7.77
C ILE A 163 -13.07 -10.32 -7.43
N ASP A 164 -13.77 -9.95 -6.35
CA ASP A 164 -14.93 -10.69 -5.83
C ASP A 164 -16.25 -10.03 -6.26
N LYS A 165 -16.37 -9.66 -7.55
CA LYS A 165 -17.54 -8.91 -8.07
C LYS A 165 -18.87 -9.65 -7.89
N ASP A 166 -18.82 -10.98 -7.91
CA ASP A 166 -19.93 -11.89 -7.67
C ASP A 166 -20.39 -11.88 -6.20
N ILE A 167 -19.49 -11.57 -5.26
CA ILE A 167 -19.82 -11.38 -3.84
C ILE A 167 -20.32 -9.95 -3.59
N VAL A 168 -19.62 -8.95 -4.13
CA VAL A 168 -19.93 -7.51 -3.94
C VAL A 168 -21.10 -7.09 -4.83
N THR A 169 -22.27 -7.69 -4.58
CA THR A 169 -23.55 -7.36 -5.22
C THR A 169 -24.28 -6.23 -4.51
N VAL A 170 -25.30 -5.64 -5.15
CA VAL A 170 -26.17 -4.63 -4.53
C VAL A 170 -26.83 -5.18 -3.26
N GLU A 171 -27.29 -6.43 -3.28
CA GLU A 171 -27.94 -7.06 -2.12
C GLU A 171 -26.96 -7.34 -0.98
N TRP A 172 -25.74 -7.77 -1.29
CA TRP A 172 -24.68 -7.89 -0.28
C TRP A 172 -24.37 -6.53 0.35
N LEU A 173 -24.21 -5.48 -0.46
CA LEU A 173 -23.89 -4.15 0.03
C LEU A 173 -25.05 -3.60 0.87
N LYS A 174 -26.30 -3.83 0.47
CA LYS A 174 -27.49 -3.48 1.24
C LYS A 174 -27.44 -4.12 2.62
N LYS A 175 -27.25 -5.44 2.69
CA LYS A 175 -27.13 -6.16 3.96
C LYS A 175 -25.97 -5.61 4.82
N LYS A 176 -24.80 -5.34 4.21
CA LYS A 176 -23.63 -4.80 4.92
C LYS A 176 -23.91 -3.40 5.48
N CYS A 177 -24.41 -2.46 4.67
CA CYS A 177 -24.76 -1.10 5.11
C CYS A 177 -25.78 -1.12 6.25
N ARG A 178 -26.87 -1.91 6.13
CA ARG A 178 -27.91 -2.04 7.16
C ARG A 178 -27.38 -2.59 8.48
N SER A 179 -26.33 -3.41 8.45
CA SER A 179 -25.70 -3.98 9.65
C SER A 179 -24.75 -3.03 10.39
N LYS A 180 -24.43 -1.85 9.83
CA LYS A 180 -23.37 -0.97 10.33
C LYS A 180 -23.93 0.38 10.78
N LYS A 181 -23.91 0.60 12.10
CA LYS A 181 -24.23 1.89 12.74
C LYS A 181 -23.00 2.80 12.82
N CYS A 182 -22.41 3.14 11.68
CA CYS A 182 -21.28 4.07 11.61
C CYS A 182 -21.37 4.92 10.33
N PRO A 183 -20.64 6.06 10.27
CA PRO A 183 -20.52 6.83 9.04
C PRO A 183 -20.08 5.97 7.85
N ILE A 184 -20.64 6.22 6.67
CA ILE A 184 -20.37 5.44 5.47
C ILE A 184 -18.89 5.44 5.09
N LYS A 185 -18.17 6.57 5.28
CA LYS A 185 -16.72 6.60 5.07
C LYS A 185 -16.00 5.61 5.98
N ALA A 186 -16.35 5.57 7.26
CA ALA A 186 -15.75 4.64 8.21
C ALA A 186 -16.04 3.18 7.83
N MET A 187 -17.25 2.87 7.35
CA MET A 187 -17.61 1.53 6.88
C MET A 187 -16.75 1.08 5.69
N LEU A 188 -16.56 1.96 4.69
CA LEU A 188 -15.79 1.68 3.48
C LEU A 188 -14.28 1.53 3.75
N LEU A 189 -13.78 2.25 4.76
CA LEU A 189 -12.38 2.22 5.15
C LEU A 189 -11.98 1.01 6.01
N ASP A 190 -12.95 0.35 6.62
CA ASP A 190 -12.76 -0.86 7.42
C ASP A 190 -12.55 -2.07 6.49
N GLN A 191 -11.31 -2.57 6.48
CA GLN A 191 -10.88 -3.65 5.58
C GLN A 191 -11.61 -4.98 5.84
N ALA A 192 -12.19 -5.19 7.03
CA ALA A 192 -13.01 -6.37 7.33
C ALA A 192 -14.42 -6.27 6.72
N ASN A 193 -14.85 -5.06 6.31
CA ASN A 193 -16.11 -4.87 5.62
C ASN A 193 -15.98 -5.05 4.12
N ILE A 194 -15.04 -4.34 3.53
CA ILE A 194 -14.70 -4.36 2.11
C ILE A 194 -13.22 -3.99 2.01
N SER A 195 -12.43 -4.79 1.30
CA SER A 195 -10.98 -4.61 1.28
C SER A 195 -10.53 -3.75 0.11
N GLY A 196 -9.37 -3.12 0.23
CA GLY A 196 -8.76 -2.34 -0.86
C GLY A 196 -9.08 -0.86 -0.84
N ILE A 197 -10.27 -0.46 -0.39
CA ILE A 197 -10.66 0.95 -0.30
C ILE A 197 -9.84 1.65 0.80
N GLY A 198 -9.13 2.72 0.45
CA GLY A 198 -8.49 3.64 1.38
C GLY A 198 -9.05 5.05 1.27
N ASN A 199 -8.22 6.03 1.60
CA ASN A 199 -8.68 7.39 1.81
C ASN A 199 -9.13 8.05 0.51
N TRP A 200 -8.30 7.99 -0.53
CA TRP A 200 -8.63 8.65 -1.80
C TRP A 200 -9.73 7.90 -2.53
N VAL A 201 -9.68 6.56 -2.57
CA VAL A 201 -10.71 5.75 -3.22
C VAL A 201 -12.05 5.94 -2.52
N GLY A 202 -12.06 5.98 -1.18
CA GLY A 202 -13.27 6.23 -0.41
C GLY A 202 -13.89 7.60 -0.70
N ASP A 203 -13.08 8.66 -0.70
CA ASP A 203 -13.54 10.01 -1.05
C ASP A 203 -14.13 10.06 -2.48
N GLU A 204 -13.43 9.45 -3.45
CA GLU A 204 -13.85 9.41 -4.84
C GLU A 204 -15.18 8.65 -5.03
N ILE A 205 -15.34 7.49 -4.37
CA ILE A 205 -16.57 6.70 -4.39
C ILE A 205 -17.75 7.52 -3.87
N MET A 206 -17.59 8.18 -2.73
CA MET A 206 -18.68 8.95 -2.10
C MET A 206 -19.00 10.22 -2.88
N TYR A 207 -17.99 10.85 -3.48
CA TYR A 207 -18.18 11.98 -4.39
C TYR A 207 -18.99 11.56 -5.63
N ASN A 208 -18.55 10.50 -6.32
CA ASN A 208 -19.25 9.95 -7.48
C ASN A 208 -20.69 9.49 -7.14
N ALA A 209 -20.88 8.88 -5.95
CA ALA A 209 -22.18 8.44 -5.47
C ALA A 209 -23.08 9.57 -4.93
N LYS A 210 -22.53 10.79 -4.78
CA LYS A 210 -23.20 11.96 -4.17
C LYS A 210 -23.68 11.72 -2.73
N ILE A 211 -22.90 10.97 -1.96
CA ILE A 211 -23.19 10.63 -0.57
C ILE A 211 -22.24 11.41 0.35
N HIS A 212 -22.78 12.00 1.41
CA HIS A 212 -21.96 12.70 2.41
C HIS A 212 -21.21 11.67 3.28
N PRO A 213 -19.88 11.84 3.53
CA PRO A 213 -19.08 10.83 4.24
C PRO A 213 -19.50 10.56 5.69
N GLU A 214 -20.08 11.56 6.35
CA GLU A 214 -20.63 11.44 7.72
C GLU A 214 -22.01 10.74 7.78
N GLN A 215 -22.69 10.51 6.66
CA GLN A 215 -24.01 9.87 6.68
C GLN A 215 -23.89 8.43 7.17
N TYR A 216 -24.74 8.03 8.11
CA TYR A 216 -24.68 6.69 8.67
C TYR A 216 -25.08 5.62 7.64
N ALA A 217 -24.26 4.56 7.52
CA ALA A 217 -24.41 3.53 6.49
C ALA A 217 -25.79 2.84 6.54
N ASN A 218 -26.30 2.56 7.75
CA ASN A 218 -27.60 1.93 7.94
C ASN A 218 -28.80 2.82 7.56
N THR A 219 -28.58 4.11 7.33
CA THR A 219 -29.63 5.10 6.98
C THR A 219 -29.75 5.38 5.47
N LEU A 220 -28.81 4.88 4.66
CA LEU A 220 -28.84 5.09 3.20
C LEU A 220 -30.10 4.46 2.58
N SER A 221 -30.78 5.12 1.66
CA SER A 221 -31.90 4.48 0.94
C SER A 221 -31.42 3.34 0.03
N ASP A 222 -32.33 2.49 -0.43
CA ASP A 222 -31.98 1.40 -1.36
C ASP A 222 -31.42 1.96 -2.69
N GLU A 223 -31.91 3.10 -3.15
CA GLU A 223 -31.40 3.82 -4.33
C GLU A 223 -30.00 4.36 -4.08
N GLN A 224 -29.73 4.92 -2.90
CA GLN A 224 -28.39 5.38 -2.52
C GLN A 224 -27.40 4.21 -2.45
N ILE A 225 -27.83 3.06 -1.94
CA ILE A 225 -27.00 1.84 -1.89
C ILE A 225 -26.72 1.32 -3.30
N ALA A 226 -27.71 1.31 -4.20
CA ALA A 226 -27.51 0.94 -5.59
C ALA A 226 -26.55 1.90 -6.32
N GLN A 227 -26.64 3.20 -6.04
CA GLN A 227 -25.71 4.20 -6.59
C GLN A 227 -24.30 4.02 -6.03
N LEU A 228 -24.17 3.81 -4.72
CA LEU A 228 -22.90 3.54 -4.06
C LEU A 228 -22.22 2.29 -4.64
N HIS A 229 -22.99 1.22 -4.87
CA HIS A 229 -22.51 -0.01 -5.51
C HIS A 229 -21.92 0.27 -6.91
N LYS A 230 -22.64 1.02 -7.75
CA LYS A 230 -22.14 1.42 -9.07
C LYS A 230 -20.84 2.22 -8.97
N SER A 231 -20.78 3.17 -8.04
CA SER A 231 -19.60 4.01 -7.81
C SER A 231 -18.40 3.20 -7.30
N ILE A 232 -18.59 2.25 -6.38
CA ILE A 232 -17.53 1.33 -5.92
C ILE A 232 -16.93 0.59 -7.13
N HIS A 233 -17.78 -0.06 -7.94
CA HIS A 233 -17.32 -0.84 -9.08
C HIS A 233 -16.64 0.02 -10.14
N TYR A 234 -17.20 1.18 -10.46
CA TYR A 234 -16.63 2.13 -11.42
C TYR A 234 -15.25 2.62 -10.97
N ILE A 235 -15.16 3.24 -9.79
CA ILE A 235 -13.90 3.84 -9.32
C ILE A 235 -12.81 2.79 -9.10
N CYS A 236 -13.11 1.68 -8.42
CA CYS A 236 -12.12 0.64 -8.16
C CYS A 236 -11.68 -0.07 -9.44
N SER A 237 -12.61 -0.43 -10.34
CA SER A 237 -12.23 -1.13 -11.58
C SER A 237 -11.43 -0.21 -12.52
N THR A 238 -11.88 1.04 -12.71
CA THR A 238 -11.19 1.99 -13.60
C THR A 238 -9.78 2.31 -13.09
N SER A 239 -9.60 2.55 -11.79
CA SER A 239 -8.27 2.84 -11.23
C SER A 239 -7.32 1.64 -11.33
N VAL A 240 -7.81 0.41 -11.14
CA VAL A 240 -7.04 -0.82 -11.35
C VAL A 240 -6.68 -1.04 -12.82
N GLU A 241 -7.62 -0.84 -13.74
CA GLU A 241 -7.41 -1.01 -15.18
C GLU A 241 -6.39 -0.01 -15.74
N LEU A 242 -6.38 1.21 -15.19
CA LEU A 242 -5.38 2.24 -15.46
C LEU A 242 -4.06 2.05 -14.69
N LEU A 243 -3.91 0.94 -13.95
CA LEU A 243 -2.72 0.61 -13.14
C LEU A 243 -2.30 1.73 -12.20
N ALA A 244 -3.27 2.41 -11.57
CA ALA A 244 -3.05 3.59 -10.71
C ALA A 244 -2.25 4.73 -11.37
N ASP A 245 -2.25 4.80 -12.70
CA ASP A 245 -1.68 5.94 -13.42
C ASP A 245 -2.62 7.13 -13.30
N SER A 246 -2.37 7.96 -12.29
CA SER A 246 -3.23 9.10 -11.96
C SER A 246 -3.31 10.16 -13.05
N GLU A 247 -2.36 10.20 -13.99
CA GLU A 247 -2.44 11.09 -15.15
C GLU A 247 -3.59 10.67 -16.06
N LYS A 248 -3.87 9.37 -16.15
CA LYS A 248 -4.95 8.81 -16.99
C LYS A 248 -6.32 8.77 -16.32
N PHE A 249 -6.41 9.08 -15.03
CA PHE A 249 -7.71 9.15 -14.36
C PHE A 249 -8.59 10.22 -15.00
N PRO A 250 -9.92 10.01 -15.09
CA PRO A 250 -10.84 10.97 -15.65
C PRO A 250 -10.69 12.37 -15.03
N GLU A 251 -10.80 13.41 -15.86
CA GLU A 251 -10.59 14.80 -15.47
C GLU A 251 -11.61 15.32 -14.45
N ASP A 252 -12.78 14.68 -14.36
CA ASP A 252 -13.85 15.03 -13.44
C ASP A 252 -13.73 14.34 -12.06
N TRP A 253 -12.73 13.48 -11.87
CA TRP A 253 -12.47 12.82 -10.59
C TRP A 253 -11.99 13.80 -9.53
N LEU A 254 -12.53 13.67 -8.32
CA LEU A 254 -12.13 14.44 -7.15
C LEU A 254 -10.64 14.26 -6.83
N PHE A 255 -10.05 13.11 -7.19
CA PHE A 255 -8.64 12.79 -7.08
C PHE A 255 -7.76 13.92 -7.64
N LYS A 256 -8.11 14.53 -8.77
CA LYS A 256 -7.28 15.58 -9.40
C LYS A 256 -7.22 16.86 -8.56
N HIS A 257 -8.18 17.06 -7.64
CA HIS A 257 -8.39 18.33 -6.95
C HIS A 257 -8.37 18.23 -5.41
N ARG A 258 -8.39 17.02 -4.84
CA ARG A 258 -8.46 16.81 -3.39
C ARG A 258 -7.17 17.09 -2.60
N TRP A 259 -6.07 17.35 -3.29
CA TRP A 259 -4.75 17.48 -2.67
C TRP A 259 -4.47 18.89 -2.15
N GLY A 260 -3.43 19.02 -1.30
CA GLY A 260 -2.92 20.32 -0.87
C GLY A 260 -3.71 21.00 0.25
N LYS A 261 -4.52 20.26 1.03
CA LYS A 261 -5.13 20.78 2.26
C LYS A 261 -4.06 21.48 3.10
N GLY A 262 -4.30 22.73 3.49
CA GLY A 262 -3.37 23.52 4.31
C GLY A 262 -2.23 24.19 3.55
N LYS A 263 -1.98 23.84 2.27
CA LYS A 263 -0.92 24.48 1.47
C LYS A 263 -1.34 25.89 1.05
N LYS A 264 -0.48 26.87 1.33
CA LYS A 264 -0.70 28.26 0.94
C LYS A 264 -0.80 28.38 -0.58
N GLY A 265 -1.95 28.85 -1.08
CA GLY A 265 -2.20 29.03 -2.52
C GLY A 265 -2.77 27.80 -3.23
N ALA A 266 -3.03 26.69 -2.52
CA ALA A 266 -3.76 25.57 -3.10
C ALA A 266 -5.19 25.97 -3.46
N SER A 267 -5.62 25.58 -4.66
CA SER A 267 -7.01 25.75 -5.07
C SER A 267 -7.85 24.62 -4.47
N HIS A 268 -8.88 24.97 -3.71
CA HIS A 268 -9.88 24.03 -3.18
C HIS A 268 -11.20 24.20 -3.92
N THR A 269 -11.13 24.30 -5.24
CA THR A 269 -12.29 24.38 -6.13
C THR A 269 -12.12 23.44 -7.30
N LEU A 270 -13.19 22.75 -7.66
CA LEU A 270 -13.28 21.98 -8.89
C LEU A 270 -13.26 22.91 -10.12
N PRO A 271 -12.98 22.38 -11.34
CA PRO A 271 -13.00 23.16 -12.58
C PRO A 271 -14.34 23.84 -12.87
N ASN A 272 -15.44 23.29 -12.34
CA ASN A 272 -16.79 23.86 -12.44
C ASN A 272 -17.09 24.97 -11.40
N GLY A 273 -16.14 25.30 -10.53
CA GLY A 273 -16.26 26.33 -9.49
C GLY A 273 -16.80 25.86 -8.15
N GLU A 274 -17.19 24.58 -8.00
CA GLU A 274 -17.66 24.04 -6.73
C GLU A 274 -16.52 23.94 -5.71
N LYS A 275 -16.80 24.26 -4.45
CA LYS A 275 -15.79 24.29 -3.38
C LYS A 275 -15.59 22.91 -2.75
N ILE A 276 -14.34 22.56 -2.51
CA ILE A 276 -13.92 21.40 -1.73
C ILE A 276 -13.75 21.84 -0.28
N ALA A 277 -14.44 21.17 0.62
CA ALA A 277 -14.27 21.26 2.06
C ALA A 277 -13.51 20.04 2.57
N PHE A 278 -12.77 20.22 3.67
CA PHE A 278 -12.06 19.12 4.33
C PHE A 278 -12.63 18.91 5.73
N LEU A 279 -13.00 17.68 6.05
CA LEU A 279 -13.52 17.29 7.35
C LEU A 279 -13.01 15.91 7.77
N THR A 280 -12.94 15.64 9.06
CA THR A 280 -12.45 14.37 9.58
C THR A 280 -13.62 13.41 9.83
N VAL A 281 -13.60 12.23 9.20
CA VAL A 281 -14.57 11.16 9.46
C VAL A 281 -13.82 9.86 9.72
N GLY A 282 -14.14 9.17 10.81
CA GLY A 282 -13.48 7.92 11.18
C GLY A 282 -11.97 8.08 11.33
N GLY A 283 -11.52 9.18 11.96
CA GLY A 283 -10.10 9.49 12.15
C GLY A 283 -9.35 9.94 10.90
N ARG A 284 -9.99 10.04 9.72
CA ARG A 284 -9.30 10.40 8.47
C ARG A 284 -9.86 11.67 7.83
N THR A 285 -8.95 12.52 7.33
CA THR A 285 -9.31 13.68 6.52
C THR A 285 -10.03 13.24 5.25
N SER A 286 -11.17 13.87 4.97
CA SER A 286 -12.03 13.63 3.80
C SER A 286 -12.14 14.89 2.97
N ALA A 287 -11.89 14.80 1.67
CA ALA A 287 -12.28 15.84 0.72
C ALA A 287 -13.75 15.67 0.35
N VAL A 288 -14.52 16.73 0.48
CA VAL A 288 -15.99 16.72 0.30
C VAL A 288 -16.38 17.91 -0.55
N VAL A 289 -17.32 17.73 -1.47
CA VAL A 289 -17.91 18.82 -2.25
C VAL A 289 -19.32 19.06 -1.74
N PRO A 290 -19.57 20.03 -0.82
CA PRO A 290 -20.84 20.13 -0.10
C PRO A 290 -22.05 20.42 -0.97
N SER A 291 -21.87 21.04 -2.15
CA SER A 291 -22.94 21.26 -3.12
C SER A 291 -23.45 19.96 -3.76
N ILE A 292 -22.57 18.96 -3.91
CA ILE A 292 -22.86 17.64 -4.47
C ILE A 292 -23.26 16.65 -3.37
N GLN A 293 -22.43 16.52 -2.34
CA GLN A 293 -22.57 15.54 -1.27
C GLN A 293 -23.40 16.13 -0.13
N LYS A 294 -24.71 16.23 -0.32
CA LYS A 294 -25.62 16.80 0.69
C LYS A 294 -25.81 15.84 1.86
N LYS A 295 -25.97 16.38 3.07
CA LYS A 295 -26.41 15.63 4.25
C LYS A 295 -27.89 15.29 4.08
N THR A 296 -28.19 14.08 3.62
CA THR A 296 -29.56 13.61 3.35
C THR A 296 -30.14 12.70 4.43
N GLY A 297 -29.32 12.32 5.41
CA GLY A 297 -29.71 11.50 6.55
C GLY A 297 -28.84 11.82 7.76
N PRO A 298 -29.07 11.13 8.89
CA PRO A 298 -28.42 11.43 10.16
C PRO A 298 -26.89 11.42 10.08
N VAL A 299 -26.29 12.43 10.71
CA VAL A 299 -24.84 12.54 10.97
C VAL A 299 -24.61 12.53 12.49
N ALA A 300 -23.42 12.18 12.97
CA ALA A 300 -23.15 11.81 14.38
C ALA A 300 -23.72 12.76 15.46
N LYS A 301 -23.86 14.06 15.16
CA LYS A 301 -24.44 15.04 16.09
C LYS A 301 -25.96 14.89 16.27
N GLU A 302 -26.66 14.34 15.28
CA GLU A 302 -28.12 14.15 15.29
C GLU A 302 -28.51 12.76 15.82
N MET A 303 -27.64 11.76 15.69
CA MET A 303 -27.93 10.41 16.20
C MET A 303 -27.83 10.29 17.72
N SER A 304 -26.92 11.04 18.35
CA SER A 304 -26.86 11.09 19.82
C SER A 304 -28.10 11.76 20.43
N GLU A 305 -28.75 12.66 19.68
CA GLU A 305 -29.99 13.31 20.11
C GLU A 305 -31.20 12.39 19.88
N ALA A 306 -31.21 11.58 18.80
CA ALA A 306 -32.27 10.61 18.54
C ALA A 306 -32.25 9.40 19.49
N GLU A 307 -31.07 8.83 19.81
CA GLU A 307 -30.98 7.70 20.75
C GLU A 307 -31.25 8.13 22.22
N GLY A 308 -31.21 9.43 22.52
CA GLY A 308 -31.55 9.97 23.84
C GLY A 308 -33.05 10.26 24.07
N LEU A 309 -33.88 10.20 23.02
CA LEU A 309 -35.31 10.51 23.10
C LEU A 309 -36.21 9.28 23.25
N ASP A 310 -35.71 8.08 22.95
CA ASP A 310 -36.47 6.83 23.08
C ASP A 310 -36.41 6.21 24.49
N ASP A 311 -35.61 6.80 25.41
CA ASP A 311 -35.44 6.33 26.79
C ASP A 311 -36.17 7.19 27.85
N GLU A 312 -36.99 8.18 27.47
CA GLU A 312 -37.62 9.11 28.42
C GLU A 312 -38.92 8.62 29.10
N ASP A 313 -39.38 7.38 28.87
CA ASP A 313 -40.53 6.78 29.59
C ASP A 313 -40.13 5.77 30.70
N GLY A 314 -38.87 5.78 31.15
CA GLY A 314 -38.35 4.94 32.22
C GLY A 314 -37.84 5.73 33.43
N ASP A 315 -38.52 5.61 34.57
CA ASP A 315 -38.21 6.21 35.88
C ASP A 315 -36.67 6.26 36.19
N PRO A 316 -36.08 7.42 36.50
CA PRO A 316 -34.63 7.53 36.67
C PRO A 316 -34.16 6.79 37.93
N PRO A 317 -33.19 5.84 37.85
CA PRO A 317 -32.69 5.20 39.05
C PRO A 317 -31.82 6.19 39.85
N LYS A 318 -32.32 6.49 41.06
CA LYS A 318 -31.65 7.28 42.12
C LYS A 318 -30.19 6.86 42.33
N LYS A 319 -29.27 7.81 42.16
CA LYS A 319 -27.89 7.73 42.65
C LYS A 319 -27.89 7.55 44.18
N SER A 320 -27.51 6.37 44.66
CA SER A 320 -27.13 6.16 46.06
C SER A 320 -25.62 6.01 46.19
N LYS A 321 -25.00 6.90 46.97
CA LYS A 321 -23.63 6.78 47.47
C LYS A 321 -23.63 5.79 48.64
N GLY A 322 -22.81 4.75 48.58
CA GLY A 322 -22.51 3.87 49.72
C GLY A 322 -21.31 2.99 49.41
N THR A 323 -20.10 3.40 49.78
CA THR A 323 -19.38 2.93 50.98
C THR A 323 -18.96 1.45 50.92
N LYS A 324 -17.64 1.26 50.81
CA LYS A 324 -16.87 0.01 50.94
C LYS A 324 -17.40 -0.93 52.05
N ARG A 325 -17.52 -2.23 51.75
CA ARG A 325 -17.23 -3.32 52.71
C ARG A 325 -16.78 -4.59 51.96
N LYS A 326 -15.68 -5.17 52.45
CA LYS A 326 -15.16 -6.50 52.11
C LYS A 326 -16.06 -7.58 52.69
N VAL A 327 -16.25 -8.69 51.98
CA VAL A 327 -16.57 -10.01 52.54
C VAL A 327 -15.72 -11.05 51.81
N ALA A 328 -15.21 -12.00 52.59
CA ALA A 328 -14.27 -13.05 52.25
C ALA A 328 -14.97 -14.43 52.28
N LYS A 329 -14.18 -15.48 51.94
CA LYS A 329 -14.40 -16.94 52.08
C LYS A 329 -15.21 -17.60 50.94
N GLU A 330 -14.87 -18.80 50.42
CA GLU A 330 -14.09 -19.94 50.93
C GLU A 330 -13.71 -20.92 49.77
N HIS A 331 -12.51 -21.53 49.86
CA HIS A 331 -12.06 -22.93 49.55
C HIS A 331 -12.57 -23.71 48.30
N ASP A 332 -11.77 -24.44 47.48
CA ASP A 332 -10.81 -25.56 47.71
C ASP A 332 -9.72 -25.61 46.58
N ASP A 333 -8.42 -25.77 46.88
CA ASP A 333 -7.56 -27.01 46.91
C ASP A 333 -7.30 -27.60 45.48
N ASP A 334 -6.09 -27.81 44.94
CA ASP A 334 -4.83 -28.36 45.47
C ASP A 334 -3.55 -27.91 44.69
N GLU A 335 -2.46 -27.70 45.46
CA GLU A 335 -1.02 -28.07 45.32
C GLU A 335 -0.35 -28.23 43.91
N VAL A 336 0.91 -27.79 43.60
CA VAL A 336 2.19 -27.75 44.34
C VAL A 336 3.11 -26.63 43.77
N GLU A 337 3.82 -25.96 44.68
CA GLU A 337 4.77 -24.82 44.61
C GLU A 337 6.26 -25.28 44.37
N PRO A 338 7.36 -24.52 44.61
CA PRO A 338 7.70 -23.08 44.46
C PRO A 338 9.15 -22.80 43.94
N LYS A 339 9.48 -21.52 43.61
CA LYS A 339 10.49 -20.67 44.33
C LYS A 339 11.06 -19.49 43.49
N LYS A 340 10.78 -18.27 44.02
CA LYS A 340 11.66 -17.09 44.27
C LYS A 340 12.41 -16.49 43.04
N SER A 341 12.42 -15.18 42.75
CA SER A 341 12.43 -14.01 43.64
C SER A 341 12.12 -12.68 42.91
N LYS A 342 11.22 -11.89 43.53
CA LYS A 342 11.09 -10.42 43.67
C LYS A 342 11.80 -9.47 42.68
N GLY A 343 10.99 -8.61 42.05
CA GLY A 343 11.40 -7.31 41.49
C GLY A 343 10.23 -6.48 40.91
N GLN A 344 9.61 -5.64 41.75
CA GLN A 344 8.75 -4.48 41.46
C GLN A 344 7.71 -4.51 40.30
N LYS A 345 6.43 -4.58 40.69
CA LYS A 345 5.25 -4.27 39.86
C LYS A 345 5.05 -2.75 39.70
N ARG A 346 4.94 -2.28 38.45
CA ARG A 346 4.14 -1.10 38.07
C ARG A 346 3.01 -1.59 37.14
N LYS A 347 1.77 -1.15 37.42
CA LYS A 347 0.57 -1.44 36.64
C LYS A 347 0.69 -0.82 35.25
N ALA A 348 0.64 -1.64 34.20
CA ALA A 348 0.35 -1.17 32.84
C ALA A 348 -1.15 -1.37 32.59
N LEU A 349 -1.85 -0.25 32.44
CA LEU A 349 -3.18 -0.18 31.85
C LEU A 349 -2.96 -0.37 30.34
N VAL A 350 -3.55 -1.41 29.75
CA VAL A 350 -3.57 -1.58 28.30
C VAL A 350 -4.52 -0.51 27.76
N LYS A 351 -3.94 0.60 27.31
CA LYS A 351 -4.62 1.60 26.50
C LYS A 351 -4.43 1.14 25.06
N MET A 352 -5.52 0.83 24.36
CA MET A 352 -5.50 0.69 22.91
C MET A 352 -5.08 2.05 22.38
N GLU A 353 -3.88 2.14 21.82
CA GLU A 353 -3.40 3.31 21.11
C GLU A 353 -4.13 3.31 19.76
N GLU A 354 -5.09 4.22 19.64
CA GLU A 354 -5.61 4.68 18.36
C GLU A 354 -4.47 5.48 17.70
N ASP A 355 -3.90 4.94 16.63
CA ASP A 355 -2.94 5.63 15.77
C ASP A 355 -3.68 6.78 15.05
N ASP A 356 -3.75 7.95 15.70
CA ASP A 356 -4.06 9.25 15.07
C ASP A 356 -2.81 9.73 14.33
N ASP A 357 -2.67 9.34 13.06
CA ASP A 357 -1.71 9.96 12.15
C ASP A 357 -2.41 11.11 11.40
N ASP A 358 -2.22 12.33 11.92
CA ASP A 358 -2.63 13.58 11.29
C ASP A 358 -1.68 13.88 10.12
N ASP A 359 -2.26 14.05 8.93
CA ASP A 359 -1.58 14.40 7.68
C ASP A 359 -0.91 15.79 7.80
N ASN A 360 0.39 15.84 8.08
CA ASN A 360 1.28 16.97 7.81
C ASN A 360 2.62 16.44 7.25
N ASP A 361 2.60 15.99 6.00
CA ASP A 361 3.82 15.80 5.20
C ASP A 361 4.15 17.15 4.50
N ASP A 362 5.19 17.85 4.96
CA ASP A 362 6.11 18.69 4.16
C ASP A 362 7.02 19.55 5.10
N GLU A 363 7.96 18.94 5.83
CA GLU A 363 9.17 19.64 6.33
C GLU A 363 10.36 18.65 6.29
N ASP A 364 10.97 18.46 5.12
CA ASP A 364 12.34 17.95 4.99
C ASP A 364 13.29 19.16 5.15
N GLU A 365 13.80 19.41 6.35
CA GLU A 365 14.99 20.25 6.58
C GLU A 365 16.24 19.39 6.36
N GLU A 366 16.96 19.61 5.25
CA GLU A 366 18.33 19.09 5.07
C GLU A 366 19.31 20.00 5.81
N GLU A 367 19.88 19.50 6.91
CA GLU A 367 21.05 20.06 7.58
C GLU A 367 22.31 19.87 6.71
N GLU A 368 22.79 20.94 6.06
CA GLU A 368 24.16 20.99 5.52
C GLU A 368 25.11 21.61 6.57
N GLU A 369 25.89 20.77 7.25
CA GLU A 369 27.11 21.20 7.94
C GLU A 369 28.24 21.41 6.91
N GLU A 370 28.56 22.67 6.56
CA GLU A 370 29.86 23.03 5.98
C GLU A 370 30.64 24.01 6.85
N VAL A 371 31.86 23.60 7.17
CA VAL A 371 32.87 24.27 7.99
C VAL A 371 33.47 25.48 7.24
N MET A 372 33.37 26.67 7.83
CA MET A 372 33.92 27.95 7.33
C MET A 372 35.46 27.95 7.12
N PRO A 373 36.00 28.93 6.34
CA PRO A 373 36.62 30.07 7.03
C PRO A 373 36.43 31.47 6.41
N LYS A 374 36.43 32.43 7.36
CA LYS A 374 36.36 33.91 7.34
C LYS A 374 37.10 34.67 6.22
N LYS A 375 36.49 35.77 5.72
CA LYS A 375 36.96 37.17 5.93
C LYS A 375 36.05 38.28 5.33
N THR A 376 35.46 39.06 6.24
CA THR A 376 35.40 40.55 6.36
C THR A 376 34.86 41.48 5.24
N THR A 377 33.73 42.15 5.59
CA THR A 377 33.38 43.62 5.52
C THR A 377 33.32 44.32 4.14
N ALA A 378 32.36 45.19 3.77
CA ALA A 378 31.49 46.09 4.53
C ALA A 378 30.24 46.58 3.72
N ARG A 379 29.19 46.89 4.49
CA ARG A 379 27.95 47.68 4.27
C ARG A 379 27.95 48.80 3.19
N GLY A 380 26.82 48.93 2.49
CA GLY A 380 26.38 50.20 1.86
C GLY A 380 25.07 50.13 1.05
N LYS A 381 23.98 50.70 1.59
CA LYS A 381 22.63 50.86 0.98
C LYS A 381 22.59 51.90 -0.16
N LYS A 382 21.76 51.68 -1.20
CA LYS A 382 20.63 52.53 -1.69
C LYS A 382 20.24 52.16 -3.14
N VAL A 383 19.01 51.68 -3.40
CA VAL A 383 17.77 52.41 -3.80
C VAL A 383 17.64 52.65 -5.31
N GLN A 384 16.62 51.99 -5.89
CA GLN A 384 15.67 52.36 -6.97
C GLN A 384 16.18 53.09 -8.22
N ALA A 385 15.90 52.57 -9.42
CA ALA A 385 14.65 52.80 -10.16
C ALA A 385 14.82 52.54 -11.68
N ASN A 386 13.92 51.70 -12.20
CA ASN A 386 13.19 51.81 -13.48
C ASN A 386 13.88 51.85 -14.87
N GLN A 387 13.22 51.06 -15.75
CA GLN A 387 12.94 51.25 -17.18
C GLN A 387 13.98 50.75 -18.22
N GLU A 388 13.84 49.47 -18.59
CA GLU A 388 13.36 48.91 -19.88
C GLU A 388 13.55 49.69 -21.23
N PRO A 389 13.51 49.00 -22.40
CA PRO A 389 14.72 48.58 -23.13
C PRO A 389 14.74 49.01 -24.62
N HIS A 390 15.86 48.81 -25.32
CA HIS A 390 15.86 48.66 -26.78
C HIS A 390 17.05 47.86 -27.30
N GLN A 391 16.75 47.05 -28.31
CA GLN A 391 17.58 46.11 -29.08
C GLN A 391 18.61 46.82 -29.96
N GLU A 392 19.81 46.24 -30.16
CA GLU A 392 20.37 45.93 -31.50
C GLU A 392 21.70 45.15 -31.43
N GLU A 393 21.74 44.07 -32.22
CA GLU A 393 22.84 43.43 -32.96
C GLU A 393 24.32 43.58 -32.53
N THR A 394 25.04 42.44 -32.42
CA THR A 394 25.90 41.91 -33.52
C THR A 394 26.91 40.84 -33.04
N LYS A 395 27.09 39.83 -33.91
CA LYS A 395 28.28 38.99 -34.21
C LYS A 395 28.54 37.68 -33.43
N PRO A 396 28.59 36.54 -34.15
CA PRO A 396 29.20 35.29 -33.67
C PRO A 396 30.68 35.20 -34.07
N VAL A 397 31.48 34.49 -33.27
CA VAL A 397 32.87 34.12 -33.59
C VAL A 397 32.97 32.62 -33.80
N VAL A 398 33.70 32.29 -34.86
CA VAL A 398 33.81 30.99 -35.54
C VAL A 398 35.23 30.43 -35.36
N ASN A 399 35.31 29.09 -35.29
CA ASN A 399 36.40 28.18 -35.64
C ASN A 399 37.62 27.94 -34.72
N GLY A 400 37.91 26.65 -34.54
CA GLY A 400 39.22 26.12 -34.14
C GLY A 400 39.22 24.60 -33.96
N ALA A 401 39.29 23.84 -35.06
CA ALA A 401 39.42 22.38 -35.08
C ALA A 401 40.87 21.90 -34.92
N VAL A 402 41.16 20.87 -34.11
CA VAL A 402 42.37 20.01 -34.25
C VAL A 402 42.10 18.55 -33.81
N LYS A 403 42.13 17.66 -34.84
CA LYS A 403 42.53 16.24 -35.00
C LYS A 403 42.69 15.26 -33.81
N PRO A 404 42.32 13.98 -33.99
CA PRO A 404 42.75 12.85 -33.15
C PRO A 404 44.00 12.15 -33.72
N THR A 405 44.83 11.56 -32.86
CA THR A 405 45.94 10.66 -33.25
C THR A 405 45.91 9.36 -32.46
N THR A 406 46.00 8.28 -33.22
CA THR A 406 46.12 6.87 -32.84
C THR A 406 47.51 6.52 -32.30
N LYS A 407 47.58 5.53 -31.40
CA LYS A 407 48.76 4.66 -31.24
C LYS A 407 48.35 3.25 -30.79
N ALA A 408 48.74 2.27 -31.58
CA ALA A 408 48.66 0.83 -31.35
C ALA A 408 49.98 0.28 -30.76
N LYS A 409 49.89 -0.90 -30.12
CA LYS A 409 50.89 -1.98 -29.88
C LYS A 409 50.62 -2.61 -28.49
N ALA A 410 50.80 -3.89 -28.19
CA ALA A 410 50.98 -5.16 -28.90
C ALA A 410 51.00 -6.29 -27.83
N ALA A 411 50.42 -7.45 -28.16
CA ALA A 411 50.77 -8.85 -27.81
C ALA A 411 51.35 -9.28 -26.43
N SER A 412 50.70 -10.26 -25.78
CA SER A 412 51.18 -11.65 -25.51
C SER A 412 50.06 -12.42 -24.76
N LYS A 413 49.46 -13.52 -25.26
CA LYS A 413 49.85 -14.96 -25.37
C LYS A 413 50.16 -15.70 -24.04
N GLY A 414 49.25 -16.61 -23.67
CA GLY A 414 49.42 -17.80 -22.82
C GLY A 414 48.07 -18.55 -22.70
N SER A 415 47.76 -19.54 -23.54
CA SER A 415 48.01 -21.00 -23.38
C SER A 415 47.33 -21.60 -22.13
N ALA A 416 46.11 -22.14 -22.26
CA ALA A 416 45.76 -23.55 -22.54
C ALA A 416 45.70 -24.45 -21.29
N ASN A 417 44.51 -24.99 -20.98
CA ASN A 417 44.35 -26.43 -20.73
C ASN A 417 42.88 -26.89 -20.86
N LYS A 418 42.72 -27.98 -21.63
CA LYS A 418 41.52 -28.79 -21.85
C LYS A 418 41.19 -29.63 -20.61
N ALA A 419 39.90 -29.88 -20.39
CA ALA A 419 39.40 -31.22 -20.02
C ALA A 419 37.89 -31.30 -20.31
N GLU A 420 37.56 -32.05 -21.37
CA GLU A 420 36.22 -32.46 -21.79
C GLU A 420 35.93 -33.80 -21.11
N VAL A 421 34.82 -33.94 -20.39
CA VAL A 421 34.28 -35.24 -19.94
C VAL A 421 32.81 -35.32 -20.36
N LYS A 422 32.53 -36.28 -21.23
CA LYS A 422 31.22 -36.66 -21.76
C LYS A 422 30.60 -37.81 -20.94
N SER A 423 29.28 -37.90 -21.05
CA SER A 423 28.39 -39.05 -20.76
C SER A 423 28.05 -39.25 -19.27
N VAL A 424 26.82 -39.58 -18.84
CA VAL A 424 25.78 -40.47 -19.41
C VAL A 424 24.38 -40.03 -18.91
N LYS A 425 23.36 -40.08 -19.78
CA LYS A 425 21.92 -40.05 -19.42
C LYS A 425 21.39 -41.49 -19.24
N PRO A 426 20.43 -41.76 -18.34
CA PRO A 426 19.53 -42.91 -18.44
C PRO A 426 18.17 -42.53 -19.06
N LYS A 427 17.60 -43.50 -19.78
CA LYS A 427 16.36 -43.51 -20.58
C LYS A 427 15.07 -43.35 -19.75
N PRO A 428 13.95 -42.93 -20.36
CA PRO A 428 12.61 -43.24 -19.87
C PRO A 428 12.11 -44.58 -20.42
N GLU A 429 11.50 -45.38 -19.56
CA GLU A 429 10.90 -46.68 -19.87
C GLU A 429 9.42 -46.51 -20.27
N LYS A 430 9.02 -47.14 -21.38
CA LYS A 430 7.64 -47.27 -21.87
C LYS A 430 7.12 -48.67 -21.50
N ALA A 431 5.89 -48.76 -20.99
CA ALA A 431 5.04 -49.95 -21.01
C ALA A 431 3.67 -49.52 -21.60
N LEU A 432 3.30 -49.95 -22.82
CA LEU A 432 2.46 -51.14 -23.15
C LEU A 432 1.00 -50.94 -22.65
N ILE A 433 0.09 -50.39 -23.46
CA ILE A 433 -0.84 -51.06 -24.42
C ILE A 433 -1.74 -52.12 -23.76
N SER A 434 -3.04 -51.80 -23.67
CA SER A 434 -4.13 -52.72 -24.05
C SER A 434 -5.39 -51.90 -24.36
N ARG A 435 -6.00 -52.23 -25.50
CA ARG A 435 -7.16 -51.61 -26.14
C ARG A 435 -8.15 -52.76 -26.36
N GLU A 436 -9.35 -52.66 -25.81
CA GLU A 436 -10.56 -53.43 -26.13
C GLU A 436 -11.68 -52.38 -26.06
N GLU A 437 -12.24 -51.87 -27.16
CA GLU A 437 -13.24 -52.46 -28.08
C GLU A 437 -14.58 -52.85 -27.42
N ASP A 438 -15.62 -52.26 -28.04
CA ASP A 438 -17.02 -52.66 -28.14
C ASP A 438 -18.06 -52.31 -27.05
N GLY A 439 -19.13 -51.66 -27.52
CA GLY A 439 -20.46 -51.76 -26.89
C GLY A 439 -21.29 -50.48 -26.89
N GLN A 440 -21.99 -50.21 -27.99
CA GLN A 440 -23.05 -49.19 -28.10
C GLN A 440 -24.43 -49.83 -27.81
N VAL A 441 -25.39 -48.99 -27.42
CA VAL A 441 -26.88 -49.14 -27.42
C VAL A 441 -27.53 -49.60 -26.11
N ASP A 442 -28.12 -48.64 -25.37
CA ASP A 442 -29.58 -48.40 -25.30
C ASP A 442 -29.86 -46.91 -25.03
#